data_AF-A0A9C9JLD8-F1
#
_entry.id   AF-A0A9C9JLD8-F1
#
_cell.length_a   1.000
_cell.length_b   1.000
_cell.length_c   1.000
_cell.angle_alpha   90.00
_cell.angle_beta   90.00
_cell.angle_gamma   90.00
#
_symmetry.space_group_name_H-M   'P 1'
#
loop_
_entity.id
_entity.type
_entity.pdbx_description
1 polymer ?
#
loop_
_entity_poly.entity_id
_entity_poly.type
_entity_poly.pdbx_seq_one_letter_code
_entity_poly.pdbx_strand_id
1 'polypeptide(L)'
;MNHRITRKAAALWLAAAIFVLLAPLSGITAEQAKSISFPAISADGETVYFSYWGDIWSAPADGSALARRLTDNVAYDARPTLSPDGGRIAFLSDRFGNFDIFVMPEQGGEAQRLTWDSAVDYPYDWNRDGSAVLAYTMRQDLWGIC
;
A
#
# COMPACT_ATOMS: atom_id res chain seq x y z
N MET A 1 -26.51 -66.15 -19.07
CA MET A 1 -26.54 -65.08 -18.03
C MET A 1 -25.51 -65.41 -16.96
N ASN A 2 -24.87 -64.50 -16.22
CA ASN A 2 -24.79 -63.03 -16.40
C ASN A 2 -23.41 -62.41 -16.02
N HIS A 3 -22.40 -63.22 -15.67
CA HIS A 3 -21.17 -62.79 -14.97
C HIS A 3 -20.27 -61.74 -15.68
N ARG A 4 -20.58 -61.31 -16.91
CA ARG A 4 -19.81 -60.28 -17.62
C ARG A 4 -20.28 -58.84 -17.36
N ILE A 5 -21.48 -58.64 -16.79
CA ILE A 5 -22.06 -57.29 -16.58
C ILE A 5 -21.51 -56.63 -15.31
N THR A 6 -21.33 -57.38 -14.23
CA THR A 6 -20.94 -56.84 -12.90
C THR A 6 -19.52 -56.26 -12.87
N ARG A 7 -18.55 -56.83 -13.60
CA ARG A 7 -17.16 -56.32 -13.65
C ARG A 7 -17.04 -54.95 -14.30
N LYS A 8 -17.90 -54.62 -15.28
CA LYS A 8 -17.88 -53.30 -15.94
C LYS A 8 -18.43 -52.20 -15.03
N ALA A 9 -19.49 -52.49 -14.27
CA ALA A 9 -20.06 -51.55 -13.32
C ALA A 9 -19.07 -51.16 -12.21
N ALA A 10 -18.35 -52.13 -11.63
CA ALA A 10 -17.36 -51.86 -10.58
C ALA A 10 -16.19 -50.98 -11.07
N ALA A 11 -15.73 -51.17 -12.31
CA ALA A 11 -14.70 -50.33 -12.92
C ALA A 11 -15.18 -48.88 -13.18
N LEU A 12 -16.45 -48.70 -13.58
CA LEU A 12 -17.06 -47.38 -13.75
C LEU A 12 -17.22 -46.63 -12.42
N TRP A 13 -17.56 -47.33 -11.33
CA TRP A 13 -17.62 -46.72 -9.99
C TRP A 13 -16.24 -46.34 -9.45
N LEU A 14 -15.19 -47.16 -9.65
CA LEU A 14 -13.83 -46.78 -9.26
C LEU A 14 -13.33 -45.55 -10.04
N ALA A 15 -13.56 -45.51 -11.36
CA ALA A 15 -13.13 -44.39 -12.19
C ALA A 15 -13.78 -43.06 -11.77
N ALA A 16 -15.08 -43.07 -11.45
CA ALA A 16 -15.78 -41.88 -10.97
C ALA A 16 -15.27 -41.42 -9.58
N ALA A 17 -15.02 -42.35 -8.66
CA ALA A 17 -14.46 -42.01 -7.34
C ALA A 17 -13.03 -41.43 -7.43
N ILE A 18 -12.20 -41.98 -8.31
CA ILE A 18 -10.84 -41.48 -8.57
C ILE A 18 -10.88 -40.08 -9.18
N PHE A 19 -11.84 -39.79 -10.07
CA PHE A 19 -11.96 -38.47 -10.71
C PHE A 19 -12.37 -37.36 -9.73
N VAL A 20 -13.18 -37.67 -8.71
CA VAL A 20 -13.51 -36.71 -7.63
C VAL A 20 -12.32 -36.48 -6.69
N LEU A 21 -11.47 -37.50 -6.47
CA LEU A 21 -10.24 -37.39 -5.66
C LEU A 21 -9.07 -36.70 -6.37
N LEU A 22 -9.13 -36.57 -7.71
CA LEU A 22 -8.11 -35.92 -8.55
C LEU A 22 -8.60 -34.63 -9.23
N ALA A 23 -9.84 -34.22 -8.98
CA ALA A 23 -10.27 -32.88 -9.36
C ALA A 23 -9.36 -31.87 -8.65
N PRO A 24 -8.68 -30.97 -9.38
CA PRO A 24 -7.95 -29.91 -8.72
C PRO A 24 -8.97 -29.10 -7.92
N LEU A 25 -8.77 -29.05 -6.60
CA LEU A 25 -9.30 -27.96 -5.79
C LEU A 25 -8.73 -26.69 -6.40
N SER A 26 -9.50 -26.08 -7.31
CA SER A 26 -9.27 -24.72 -7.79
C SER A 26 -9.53 -23.84 -6.59
N GLY A 27 -8.53 -23.75 -5.72
CA GLY A 27 -8.57 -22.88 -4.56
C GLY A 27 -8.90 -21.50 -5.07
N ILE A 28 -9.88 -20.87 -4.44
CA ILE A 28 -10.03 -19.42 -4.57
C ILE A 28 -8.78 -18.85 -3.91
N THR A 29 -7.72 -18.65 -4.70
CA THR A 29 -6.63 -17.77 -4.34
C THR A 29 -7.29 -16.42 -4.18
N ALA A 30 -7.51 -16.00 -2.93
CA ALA A 30 -7.86 -14.62 -2.65
C ALA A 30 -6.68 -13.78 -3.15
N GLU A 31 -6.84 -13.15 -4.32
CA GLU A 31 -5.93 -12.10 -4.71
C GLU A 31 -6.04 -11.03 -3.61
N GLN A 32 -4.93 -10.82 -2.89
CA GLN A 32 -4.89 -9.82 -1.83
C GLN A 32 -5.32 -8.48 -2.43
N ALA A 33 -6.42 -7.92 -1.92
CA ALA A 33 -7.03 -6.73 -2.49
C ALA A 33 -6.03 -5.57 -2.47
N LYS A 34 -5.44 -5.28 -3.62
CA LYS A 34 -4.45 -4.21 -3.82
C LYS A 34 -5.16 -2.87 -3.75
N SER A 35 -5.20 -2.28 -2.56
CA SER A 35 -5.79 -0.96 -2.35
C SER A 35 -4.79 0.13 -2.73
N ILE A 36 -5.20 1.00 -3.65
CA ILE A 36 -4.68 2.37 -3.75
C ILE A 36 -5.41 3.18 -2.68
N SER A 37 -4.66 3.97 -1.89
CA SER A 37 -5.19 4.69 -0.74
C SER A 37 -4.44 6.00 -0.50
N PHE A 38 -5.03 6.89 0.33
CA PHE A 38 -4.46 8.18 0.73
C PHE A 38 -3.91 9.03 -0.45
N PRO A 39 -4.76 9.41 -1.43
CA PRO A 39 -4.34 10.29 -2.51
C PRO A 39 -4.10 11.72 -1.98
N ALA A 40 -3.02 12.34 -2.47
CA ALA A 40 -2.73 13.76 -2.38
C ALA A 40 -2.46 14.29 -3.80
N ILE A 41 -2.79 15.54 -4.09
CA ILE A 41 -2.64 16.14 -5.42
C ILE A 41 -1.70 17.36 -5.35
N SER A 42 -0.91 17.58 -6.40
CA SER A 42 -0.09 18.77 -6.55
C SER A 42 -0.93 20.04 -6.72
N ALA A 43 -0.35 21.19 -6.36
CA ALA A 43 -1.06 22.48 -6.36
C ALA A 43 -1.47 22.96 -7.76
N ASP A 44 -0.74 22.54 -8.80
CA ASP A 44 -1.08 22.72 -10.22
C ASP A 44 -2.15 21.72 -10.72
N GLY A 45 -2.40 20.64 -9.97
CA GLY A 45 -3.31 19.56 -10.34
C GLY A 45 -2.73 18.52 -11.30
N GLU A 46 -1.45 18.60 -11.68
CA GLU A 46 -0.87 17.75 -12.73
C GLU A 46 -0.44 16.35 -12.23
N THR A 47 -0.08 16.21 -10.94
CA THR A 47 0.42 14.96 -10.35
C THR A 47 -0.38 14.54 -9.12
N VAL A 48 -0.73 13.26 -9.04
CA VAL A 48 -1.32 12.61 -7.86
C VAL A 48 -0.29 11.71 -7.20
N TYR A 49 -0.11 11.88 -5.90
CA TYR A 49 0.69 11.01 -5.02
C TYR A 49 -0.25 10.12 -4.20
N PHE A 50 0.13 8.86 -3.97
CA PHE A 50 -0.74 7.91 -3.26
C PHE A 50 0.05 6.79 -2.59
N SER A 51 -0.58 6.11 -1.63
CA SER A 51 -0.06 4.90 -1.01
C SER A 51 -0.52 3.66 -1.78
N TYR A 52 0.43 2.80 -2.16
CA TYR A 52 0.16 1.51 -2.81
C TYR A 52 1.21 0.48 -2.39
N TRP A 53 0.74 -0.67 -1.90
CA TRP A 53 1.57 -1.78 -1.39
C TRP A 53 2.52 -1.44 -0.23
N GLY A 54 2.26 -0.36 0.52
CA GLY A 54 3.16 0.11 1.58
C GLY A 54 4.30 0.98 1.06
N ASP A 55 4.13 1.58 -0.12
CA ASP A 55 5.03 2.56 -0.70
C ASP A 55 4.28 3.82 -1.11
N ILE A 56 5.03 4.92 -1.25
CA ILE A 56 4.56 6.15 -1.90
C ILE A 56 4.80 6.03 -3.41
N TRP A 57 3.78 6.36 -4.19
CA TRP A 57 3.78 6.40 -5.64
C TRP A 57 3.31 7.77 -6.16
N SER A 58 3.64 8.07 -7.41
CA SER A 58 3.18 9.25 -8.16
C SER A 58 2.63 8.85 -9.53
N ALA A 59 1.65 9.57 -10.06
CA ALA A 59 1.17 9.42 -11.44
C ALA A 59 0.62 10.76 -11.97
N PRO A 60 0.61 11.00 -13.29
CA PRO A 60 -0.13 12.13 -13.86
C PRO A 60 -1.62 12.03 -13.54
N ALA A 61 -2.22 13.15 -13.14
CA ALA A 61 -3.64 13.21 -12.77
C ALA A 61 -4.59 12.94 -13.95
N ASP A 62 -4.14 13.20 -15.18
CA ASP A 62 -4.85 12.93 -16.42
C ASP A 62 -4.75 11.47 -16.91
N GLY A 63 -3.90 10.65 -16.26
CA GLY A 63 -3.64 9.27 -16.66
C GLY A 63 -2.77 9.11 -17.91
N SER A 64 -2.06 10.16 -18.35
CA SER A 64 -1.22 10.15 -19.56
C SER A 64 0.00 9.22 -19.49
N ALA A 65 0.45 8.84 -18.29
CA ALA A 65 1.57 7.92 -18.09
C ALA A 65 1.33 6.95 -16.92
N LEU A 66 2.17 5.91 -16.86
CA LEU A 66 2.15 4.91 -15.78
C LEU A 66 2.62 5.51 -14.45
N ALA A 67 2.09 4.96 -13.35
CA ALA A 67 2.53 5.31 -12.02
C ALA A 67 3.99 4.93 -11.75
N ARG A 68 4.70 5.76 -10.99
CA ARG A 68 6.10 5.60 -10.59
C ARG A 68 6.21 5.50 -9.07
N ARG A 69 6.91 4.47 -8.59
CA ARG A 69 7.26 4.27 -7.18
C ARG A 69 8.30 5.31 -6.74
N LEU A 70 8.10 5.94 -5.59
CA LEU A 70 8.99 6.96 -5.02
C LEU A 70 9.84 6.45 -3.86
N THR A 71 9.29 5.53 -3.06
CA THR A 71 9.99 4.84 -1.97
C THR A 71 10.31 3.42 -2.38
N ASP A 72 11.53 2.94 -2.15
CA ASP A 72 11.88 1.53 -2.34
C ASP A 72 12.72 1.04 -1.16
N ASN A 73 12.05 0.45 -0.17
CA ASN A 73 12.66 -0.07 1.05
C ASN A 73 11.75 -1.13 1.68
N VAL A 74 12.15 -1.64 2.86
CA VAL A 74 11.44 -2.73 3.56
C VAL A 74 10.35 -2.26 4.53
N ALA A 75 10.27 -0.96 4.79
CA ALA A 75 9.28 -0.36 5.69
C ALA A 75 7.93 -0.14 5.00
N TYR A 76 6.91 0.09 5.81
CA TYR A 76 5.60 0.54 5.36
C TYR A 76 5.57 2.08 5.29
N ASP A 77 5.65 2.61 4.08
CA ASP A 77 5.53 4.03 3.77
C ASP A 77 4.11 4.37 3.28
N ALA A 78 3.44 5.33 3.91
CA ALA A 78 2.05 5.68 3.56
C ALA A 78 1.68 7.14 3.88
N ARG A 79 0.46 7.54 3.47
CA ARG A 79 -0.16 8.86 3.73
C ARG A 79 0.70 10.04 3.28
N PRO A 80 0.98 10.17 1.96
CA PRO A 80 1.70 11.32 1.44
C PRO A 80 0.88 12.61 1.61
N THR A 81 1.56 13.71 1.93
CA THR A 81 1.03 15.08 1.79
C THR A 81 2.13 16.00 1.24
N LEU A 82 1.76 16.87 0.29
CA LEU A 82 2.70 17.67 -0.49
C LEU A 82 2.87 19.07 0.11
N SER A 83 4.09 19.59 0.12
CA SER A 83 4.36 20.96 0.55
C SER A 83 3.71 21.98 -0.40
N PRO A 84 3.38 23.21 0.07
CA PRO A 84 2.66 24.20 -0.75
C PRO A 84 3.48 24.72 -1.93
N ASP A 85 4.81 24.59 -1.87
CA ASP A 85 5.76 24.88 -2.95
C ASP A 85 5.88 23.73 -3.98
N GLY A 86 5.21 22.59 -3.73
CA GLY A 86 5.23 21.39 -4.56
C GLY A 86 6.52 20.56 -4.48
N GLY A 87 7.57 21.03 -3.79
CA GLY A 87 8.92 20.45 -3.89
C GLY A 87 9.21 19.28 -2.93
N ARG A 88 8.34 19.00 -1.95
CA ARG A 88 8.57 17.98 -0.91
C ARG A 88 7.30 17.21 -0.57
N ILE A 89 7.45 15.93 -0.27
CA ILE A 89 6.40 15.05 0.25
C ILE A 89 6.74 14.71 1.70
N ALA A 90 5.80 14.99 2.61
CA ALA A 90 5.79 14.40 3.94
C ALA A 90 4.99 13.09 3.91
N PHE A 91 5.46 12.05 4.60
CA PHE A 91 4.81 10.74 4.66
C PHE A 91 5.12 10.04 5.99
N LEU A 92 4.28 9.07 6.37
CA LEU A 92 4.48 8.20 7.52
C LEU A 92 5.30 6.98 7.11
N SER A 93 6.22 6.52 7.98
CA SER A 93 7.12 5.40 7.71
C SER A 93 7.55 4.67 8.99
N ASP A 94 7.62 3.33 8.97
CA ASP A 94 8.13 2.50 10.09
C ASP A 94 9.61 2.05 9.97
N ARG A 95 10.42 2.74 9.15
CA ARG A 95 11.84 2.43 8.87
C ARG A 95 12.73 2.17 10.09
N PHE A 96 12.36 2.68 11.27
CA PHE A 96 13.10 2.50 12.53
C PHE A 96 12.27 1.86 13.65
N GLY A 97 11.20 1.14 13.32
CA GLY A 97 10.40 0.35 14.28
C GLY A 97 9.28 1.11 14.99
N ASN A 98 9.11 2.40 14.72
CA ASN A 98 7.90 3.17 15.03
C ASN A 98 7.49 3.97 13.78
N PHE A 99 6.20 4.32 13.67
CA PHE A 99 5.69 5.19 12.63
C PHE A 99 6.00 6.66 12.94
N ASP A 100 7.05 7.17 12.29
CA ASP A 100 7.48 8.56 12.35
C ASP A 100 7.12 9.31 11.05
N ILE A 101 7.19 10.64 11.09
CA ILE A 101 7.08 11.48 9.91
C ILE A 101 8.45 11.58 9.21
N PHE A 102 8.45 11.36 7.89
CA PHE A 102 9.58 11.56 7.00
C PHE A 102 9.24 12.58 5.92
N VAL A 103 10.27 13.25 5.39
CA VAL A 103 10.16 14.16 4.23
C VAL A 103 11.18 13.79 3.18
N MET A 104 10.78 13.79 1.91
CA MET A 104 11.65 13.60 0.74
C MET A 104 11.30 14.62 -0.38
N PRO A 105 12.14 14.81 -1.41
CA PRO A 105 11.77 15.58 -2.60
C PRO A 105 10.55 14.99 -3.31
N GLU A 106 9.79 15.79 -4.05
CA GLU A 106 8.57 15.33 -4.75
C GLU A 106 8.87 14.30 -5.85
N GLN A 107 10.05 14.38 -6.48
CA GLN A 107 10.53 13.35 -7.40
C GLN A 107 10.96 12.04 -6.70
N GLY A 108 10.92 11.99 -5.36
CA GLY A 108 11.53 10.94 -4.55
C GLY A 108 13.03 11.18 -4.34
N GLY A 109 13.68 10.29 -3.61
CA GLY A 109 15.11 10.39 -3.28
C GLY A 109 15.40 10.04 -1.83
N GLU A 110 16.43 10.65 -1.27
CA GLU A 110 16.76 10.52 0.16
C GLU A 110 15.63 11.11 1.02
N ALA A 111 15.19 10.36 2.03
CA ALA A 111 14.14 10.77 2.95
C ALA A 111 14.71 11.05 4.34
N GLN A 112 14.45 12.24 4.84
CA GLN A 112 14.84 12.71 6.17
C GLN A 112 13.72 12.42 7.17
N ARG A 113 14.05 11.79 8.31
CA ARG A 113 13.15 11.64 9.47
C ARG A 113 12.98 13.00 10.17
N LEU A 114 11.74 13.34 10.53
CA LEU A 114 11.38 14.59 11.24
C LEU A 114 10.91 14.39 12.69
N THR A 115 10.41 13.20 13.04
CA THR A 115 10.02 12.87 14.41
C THR A 115 10.77 11.63 14.92
N TRP A 116 10.98 11.52 16.23
CA TRP A 116 11.78 10.45 16.86
C TRP A 116 11.13 9.88 18.13
N ASP A 117 9.82 10.07 18.29
CA ASP A 117 9.11 9.69 19.49
C ASP A 117 8.69 8.21 19.48
N SER A 118 8.15 7.73 20.61
CA SER A 118 7.57 6.38 20.73
C SER A 118 6.06 6.32 20.40
N ALA A 119 5.36 7.46 20.33
CA ALA A 119 4.01 7.53 19.80
C ALA A 119 4.01 7.50 18.27
N VAL A 120 2.91 7.02 17.68
CA VAL A 120 2.70 7.10 16.23
C VAL A 120 2.40 8.54 15.83
N ASP A 121 3.16 9.06 14.86
CA ASP A 121 3.00 10.38 14.27
C ASP A 121 2.48 10.26 12.83
N TYR A 122 1.34 10.89 12.55
CA TYR A 122 0.74 10.96 11.21
C TYR A 122 0.93 12.36 10.63
N PRO A 123 1.49 12.52 9.41
CA PRO A 123 1.43 13.79 8.71
C PRO A 123 -0.03 14.08 8.33
N TYR A 124 -0.47 15.31 8.56
CA TYR A 124 -1.81 15.78 8.20
C TYR A 124 -1.75 16.70 6.99
N ASP A 125 -0.98 17.79 7.11
CA ASP A 125 -0.81 18.81 6.07
C ASP A 125 0.47 19.61 6.33
N TRP A 126 0.81 20.55 5.46
CA TRP A 126 1.89 21.51 5.69
C TRP A 126 1.34 22.85 6.17
N ASN A 127 2.17 23.63 6.88
CA ASN A 127 1.84 25.03 7.10
C ASN A 127 1.98 25.85 5.80
N ARG A 128 1.35 27.04 5.75
CA ARG A 128 1.19 27.82 4.50
C ARG A 128 2.49 28.20 3.78
N ASP A 129 3.59 28.35 4.51
CA ASP A 129 4.91 28.68 3.96
C ASP A 129 5.80 27.45 3.71
N GLY A 130 5.30 26.24 3.98
CA GLY A 130 6.03 24.98 3.80
C GLY A 130 7.20 24.78 4.76
N SER A 131 7.30 25.56 5.84
CA SER A 131 8.39 25.45 6.81
C SER A 131 8.23 24.30 7.83
N ALA A 132 7.00 23.81 8.06
CA ALA A 132 6.71 22.77 9.05
C ALA A 132 5.57 21.84 8.62
N VAL A 133 5.53 20.63 9.20
CA VAL A 133 4.46 19.64 8.99
C VAL A 133 3.48 19.69 10.16
N LEU A 134 2.21 19.88 9.85
CA LEU A 134 1.12 19.71 10.79
C LEU A 134 0.89 18.21 11.00
N ALA A 135 0.95 17.76 12.25
CA ALA A 135 0.90 16.35 12.60
C ALA A 135 -0.30 16.03 13.49
N TYR A 136 -0.86 14.83 13.32
CA TYR A 136 -1.67 14.18 14.36
C TYR A 136 -0.80 13.13 15.05
N THR A 137 -0.60 13.28 16.35
CA THR A 137 0.21 12.37 17.17
C THR A 137 -0.65 11.70 18.23
N MET A 138 -0.34 10.44 18.58
CA MET A 138 -1.02 9.71 19.66
C MET A 138 -0.42 9.96 21.06
N ARG A 139 0.36 11.03 21.24
CA ARG A 139 0.79 11.51 22.57
C ARG A 139 -0.44 11.90 23.39
N GLN A 140 -0.49 11.49 24.66
CA GLN A 140 -1.66 11.69 25.52
C GLN A 140 -1.81 13.15 26.02
N ASP A 141 -0.88 14.01 25.64
CA ASP A 141 -0.57 15.25 26.35
C ASP A 141 -0.47 16.52 25.50
N LEU A 142 -0.41 16.49 24.15
CA LEU A 142 -0.43 17.72 23.31
C LEU A 142 -0.72 17.49 21.81
N TRP A 143 -1.42 18.44 21.16
CA TRP A 143 -1.35 18.63 19.71
C TRP A 143 -0.03 19.33 19.36
N GLY A 144 0.79 18.74 18.48
CA GLY A 144 2.12 19.25 18.14
C GLY A 144 2.27 19.69 16.68
N ILE A 145 3.16 20.66 16.44
CA ILE A 145 3.72 20.99 15.13
C ILE A 145 5.12 20.36 15.08
N CYS A 146 5.53 19.81 13.93
CA CYS A 146 6.80 19.11 13.74
C CYS A 146 7.65 19.78 12.66
#